data_AF-A0A1I8CCB1-F1
#
_entry.id   AF-A0A1I8CCB1-F1
#
_cell.length_a   1.000
_cell.length_b   1.000
_cell.length_c   1.000
_cell.angle_alpha   90.00
_cell.angle_beta   90.00
_cell.angle_gamma   90.00
#
_symmetry.space_group_name_H-M   'P 1'
#
loop_
_entity.id
_entity.type
_entity.pdbx_description
1 polymer ?
#
loop_
_entity_poly.entity_id
_entity_poly.type
_entity_poly.pdbx_seq_one_letter_code
_entity_poly.pdbx_strand_id
1 'polypeptide(L)'
;MLEAELPHASLLKKVVEAIKDLVTDAPFDCCETGITLQAMDSSHVALVSLKMDVSLFETYRCDRTVSIGLSLAAMSKALKCANNDDICKLSYSDDDRDNITFTFRDAKKERTQDVTVRLVDLDNEHLGIPDQDYTACIDMPSNEFMKSCRDLAMFSDTISIAADKGSVTFSATGETGNSTVTYNSSTPSDDEEESNKIVIKVEKPVKINFSIKYMNSFTKATPLGSKVSIKMCNNVPVIIEYPFGGDDENPDTSSLSFFLAPKIDDDVKMEA
;
A
#
# COMPACT_ATOMS: atom_id res chain seq x y z
N MET A 1 -26.91 2.09 3.62
CA MET A 1 -26.27 2.08 4.95
C MET A 1 -25.03 1.19 4.95
N LEU A 2 -23.95 1.67 5.58
CA LEU A 2 -22.70 0.95 5.83
C LEU A 2 -22.42 0.96 7.33
N GLU A 3 -22.14 -0.20 7.90
CA GLU A 3 -21.55 -0.37 9.23
C GLU A 3 -20.38 -1.33 9.14
N ALA A 4 -19.19 -0.89 9.53
CA ALA A 4 -17.98 -1.72 9.51
C ALA A 4 -17.17 -1.54 10.80
N GLU A 5 -16.92 -2.61 11.53
CA GLU A 5 -16.24 -2.59 12.84
C GLU A 5 -14.90 -3.33 12.74
N LEU A 6 -13.82 -2.59 12.97
CA LEU A 6 -12.46 -3.12 13.02
C LEU A 6 -12.04 -3.34 14.49
N PRO A 7 -11.40 -4.48 14.81
CA PRO A 7 -10.98 -4.77 16.19
C PRO A 7 -9.93 -3.77 16.70
N HIS A 8 -9.09 -3.26 15.79
CA HIS A 8 -8.01 -2.34 16.12
C HIS A 8 -7.98 -1.14 15.17
N ALA A 9 -8.19 0.06 15.70
CA ALA A 9 -8.07 1.32 14.97
C ALA A 9 -6.66 1.54 14.39
N SER A 10 -5.64 0.88 14.95
CA SER A 10 -4.27 0.93 14.44
C SER A 10 -4.14 0.48 12.98
N LEU A 11 -4.95 -0.47 12.52
CA LEU A 11 -4.90 -0.92 11.13
C LEU A 11 -5.26 0.22 10.17
N LEU A 12 -6.43 0.83 10.38
CA LEU A 12 -6.91 1.92 9.53
C LEU A 12 -5.99 3.16 9.62
N LYS A 13 -5.42 3.44 10.80
CA LYS A 13 -4.38 4.48 10.96
C LYS A 13 -3.18 4.22 10.08
N LYS A 14 -2.62 3.00 10.11
CA LYS A 14 -1.44 2.64 9.31
C LYS A 14 -1.73 2.76 7.82
N VAL A 15 -2.91 2.30 7.37
CA VAL A 15 -3.33 2.43 5.96
C VAL A 15 -3.40 3.90 5.55
N VAL A 16 -4.11 4.74 6.29
CA VAL A 16 -4.27 6.17 5.97
C VAL A 16 -2.93 6.90 6.02
N GLU A 17 -2.09 6.63 7.02
CA GLU A 17 -0.75 7.24 7.12
C GLU A 17 0.18 6.83 5.97
N ALA A 18 0.00 5.64 5.38
CA ALA A 18 0.76 5.20 4.22
C ALA A 18 0.38 5.93 2.93
N ILE A 19 -0.89 6.33 2.77
CA ILE A 19 -1.42 6.86 1.50
C ILE A 19 -1.63 8.39 1.49
N LYS A 20 -1.78 9.03 2.65
CA LYS A 20 -2.14 10.46 2.78
C LYS A 20 -1.16 11.45 2.13
N ASP A 21 0.09 11.04 1.93
CA ASP A 21 1.12 11.90 1.36
C ASP A 21 1.23 11.75 -0.17
N LEU A 22 0.54 10.76 -0.74
CA LEU A 22 0.43 10.54 -2.18
C LEU A 22 -0.87 11.11 -2.74
N VAL A 23 -1.97 10.89 -2.02
CA VAL A 23 -3.33 11.23 -2.46
C VAL A 23 -3.95 12.18 -1.44
N THR A 24 -4.65 13.22 -1.92
CA THR A 24 -5.31 14.21 -1.04
C THR A 24 -6.69 13.72 -0.62
N ASP A 25 -7.51 13.35 -1.60
CA ASP A 25 -8.88 12.86 -1.43
C ASP A 25 -9.03 11.56 -2.23
N ALA A 26 -9.74 10.58 -1.66
CA ALA A 26 -9.88 9.27 -2.30
C ALA A 26 -11.30 8.69 -2.11
N PRO A 27 -11.83 7.97 -3.11
CA PRO A 27 -13.07 7.23 -2.98
C PRO A 27 -12.82 5.93 -2.21
N PHE A 28 -13.59 5.70 -1.15
CA PHE A 28 -13.69 4.41 -0.47
C PHE A 28 -14.96 3.71 -0.95
N ASP A 29 -14.80 2.79 -1.89
CA ASP A 29 -15.89 1.98 -2.40
C ASP A 29 -16.14 0.82 -1.44
N CYS A 30 -17.31 0.83 -0.83
CA CYS A 30 -17.76 -0.20 0.09
C CYS A 30 -18.78 -1.09 -0.62
N CYS A 31 -18.59 -2.40 -0.57
CA CYS A 31 -19.46 -3.41 -1.16
C CYS A 31 -19.59 -4.61 -0.24
N GLU A 32 -20.42 -5.60 -0.60
CA GLU A 32 -20.64 -6.79 0.23
C GLU A 32 -19.35 -7.59 0.53
N THR A 33 -18.34 -7.51 -0.33
CA THR A 33 -17.07 -8.24 -0.18
C THR A 33 -16.03 -7.48 0.66
N GLY A 34 -16.24 -6.20 0.97
CA GLY A 34 -15.30 -5.40 1.74
C GLY A 34 -15.19 -3.95 1.27
N ILE A 35 -14.06 -3.32 1.58
CA ILE A 35 -13.76 -1.92 1.23
C ILE A 35 -12.59 -1.89 0.27
N THR A 36 -12.76 -1.22 -0.86
CA THR A 36 -11.71 -0.96 -1.83
C THR A 36 -11.50 0.54 -1.99
N LEU A 37 -10.28 0.93 -2.31
CA LEU A 37 -9.96 2.31 -2.69
C LEU A 37 -8.99 2.26 -3.85
N GLN A 38 -9.24 3.11 -4.84
CA GLN A 38 -8.33 3.32 -5.95
C GLN A 38 -8.19 4.82 -6.18
N ALA A 39 -6.95 5.31 -6.21
CA ALA A 39 -6.68 6.72 -6.46
C ALA A 39 -5.32 6.95 -7.09
N MET A 40 -5.22 7.93 -7.98
CA MET A 40 -3.97 8.39 -8.56
C MET A 40 -3.38 9.55 -7.74
N ASP A 41 -2.05 9.68 -7.79
CA ASP A 41 -1.39 10.87 -7.30
C ASP A 41 -1.63 12.09 -8.22
N SER A 42 -1.29 13.29 -7.74
CA SER A 42 -1.50 14.53 -8.50
C SER A 42 -0.69 14.64 -9.80
N SER A 43 0.36 13.83 -9.96
CA SER A 43 1.14 13.76 -11.20
C SER A 43 0.67 12.68 -12.18
N HIS A 44 -0.29 11.83 -11.80
CA HIS A 44 -0.75 10.67 -12.56
C HIS A 44 0.37 9.67 -12.91
N VAL A 45 1.39 9.56 -12.07
CA VAL A 45 2.54 8.65 -12.25
C VAL A 45 2.44 7.46 -11.29
N ALA A 46 1.78 7.63 -10.15
CA ALA A 46 1.55 6.60 -9.16
C ALA A 46 0.06 6.35 -8.91
N LEU A 47 -0.31 5.09 -8.77
CA LEU A 47 -1.66 4.67 -8.38
C LEU A 47 -1.61 3.86 -7.09
N VAL A 48 -2.53 4.15 -6.19
CA VAL A 48 -2.75 3.43 -4.94
C VAL A 48 -4.00 2.57 -5.12
N SER A 49 -3.90 1.30 -4.79
CA SER A 49 -5.01 0.35 -4.73
C SER A 49 -5.02 -0.31 -3.36
N LEU A 50 -6.06 -0.07 -2.58
CA LEU A 50 -6.31 -0.71 -1.30
C LEU A 50 -7.44 -1.72 -1.46
N LYS A 51 -7.24 -2.90 -0.91
CA LYS A 51 -8.29 -3.91 -0.74
C LYS A 51 -8.32 -4.34 0.71
N MET A 52 -9.46 -4.16 1.36
CA MET A 52 -9.76 -4.63 2.70
C MET A 52 -10.91 -5.62 2.60
N ASP A 53 -10.62 -6.91 2.79
CA ASP A 53 -11.62 -7.97 2.76
C ASP A 53 -12.56 -7.89 3.96
N VAL A 54 -13.79 -8.36 3.78
CA VAL A 54 -14.79 -8.47 4.86
C VAL A 54 -14.27 -9.25 6.07
N SER A 55 -13.34 -10.21 5.87
CA SER A 55 -12.73 -10.99 6.94
C SER A 55 -11.96 -10.16 7.98
N LEU A 56 -11.55 -8.94 7.65
CA LEU A 56 -10.84 -8.04 8.57
C LEU A 56 -11.74 -7.40 9.63
N PHE A 57 -13.05 -7.44 9.42
CA PHE A 57 -14.03 -6.75 10.23
C PHE A 57 -14.74 -7.73 11.17
N GLU A 58 -14.90 -7.37 12.44
CA GLU A 58 -15.69 -8.16 13.39
C GLU A 58 -17.18 -8.11 13.05
N THR A 59 -17.64 -6.97 12.54
CA THR A 59 -18.99 -6.77 12.03
C THR A 59 -18.90 -5.96 10.76
N TYR A 60 -19.49 -6.46 9.67
CA TYR A 60 -19.57 -5.75 8.41
C TYR A 60 -20.95 -5.89 7.81
N ARG A 61 -21.55 -4.75 7.47
CA ARG A 61 -22.84 -4.66 6.80
C ARG A 61 -22.78 -3.54 5.78
N CYS A 62 -22.95 -3.89 4.52
CA CYS A 62 -23.09 -2.94 3.42
C CYS A 62 -24.37 -3.30 2.65
N ASP A 63 -25.45 -2.54 2.85
CA ASP A 63 -26.75 -2.87 2.26
C ASP A 63 -26.78 -2.63 0.74
N ARG A 64 -25.93 -1.72 0.26
CA ARG A 64 -25.78 -1.33 -1.15
C ARG A 64 -24.36 -0.84 -1.36
N THR A 65 -23.80 -1.11 -2.54
CA THR A 65 -22.52 -0.54 -2.94
C THR A 65 -22.59 0.99 -2.86
N VAL A 66 -21.67 1.56 -2.09
CA VAL A 66 -21.58 3.01 -1.85
C VAL A 66 -20.13 3.45 -2.02
N SER A 67 -19.93 4.58 -2.67
CA SER A 67 -18.62 5.22 -2.74
C SER A 67 -18.61 6.43 -1.81
N ILE A 68 -17.65 6.44 -0.90
CA ILE A 68 -17.51 7.45 0.14
C ILE A 68 -16.23 8.24 -0.13
N GLY A 69 -16.37 9.45 -0.68
CA GLY A 69 -15.25 10.34 -0.92
C GLY A 69 -14.75 10.98 0.37
N LEU A 70 -13.49 10.74 0.72
CA LEU A 70 -12.88 11.24 1.95
C LEU A 70 -11.57 11.95 1.71
N SER A 71 -11.39 13.07 2.40
CA SER A 71 -10.07 13.68 2.52
C SER A 71 -9.20 12.89 3.48
N LEU A 72 -8.08 12.37 2.98
CA LEU A 72 -7.15 11.55 3.76
C LEU A 72 -6.51 12.33 4.91
N ALA A 73 -6.37 13.65 4.74
CA ALA A 73 -5.92 14.55 5.81
C ALA A 73 -6.97 14.68 6.94
N ALA A 74 -8.26 14.78 6.59
CA ALA A 74 -9.34 14.83 7.58
C ALA A 74 -9.51 13.49 8.29
N MET A 75 -9.44 12.39 7.54
CA MET A 75 -9.48 11.03 8.07
C MET A 75 -8.31 10.75 9.02
N SER A 76 -7.07 11.14 8.67
CA SER A 76 -5.91 11.03 9.58
C SER A 76 -6.13 11.80 10.88
N LYS A 77 -6.71 13.02 10.82
CA LYS A 77 -7.04 13.79 12.03
C LYS A 77 -8.09 13.10 12.89
N ALA A 78 -9.14 12.54 12.29
CA ALA A 78 -10.18 11.80 13.01
C ALA A 78 -9.61 10.55 13.69
N LEU A 79 -8.81 9.76 12.96
CA LEU A 79 -8.19 8.54 13.48
C LEU A 79 -7.20 8.82 14.62
N LYS A 80 -6.54 9.99 14.66
CA LYS A 80 -5.67 10.39 15.77
C LYS A 80 -6.39 10.52 17.11
N CYS A 81 -7.72 10.62 17.14
CA CYS A 81 -8.50 10.63 18.38
C CYS A 81 -8.59 9.25 19.05
N ALA A 82 -8.33 8.17 18.31
CA ALA A 82 -8.34 6.81 18.85
C ALA A 82 -6.98 6.44 19.46
N ASN A 83 -6.94 5.49 20.39
CA ASN A 83 -5.73 4.74 20.69
C ASN A 83 -5.51 3.63 19.65
N ASN A 84 -4.40 2.90 19.73
CA ASN A 84 -4.11 1.84 18.75
C ASN A 84 -4.97 0.59 18.95
N ASP A 85 -5.33 0.30 20.21
CA ASP A 85 -6.10 -0.86 20.62
C ASP A 85 -7.62 -0.58 20.69
N ASP A 86 -8.05 0.65 20.42
CA ASP A 86 -9.47 1.01 20.43
C ASP A 86 -10.17 0.32 19.23
N ILE A 87 -11.39 -0.17 19.45
CA ILE A 87 -12.26 -0.68 18.37
C ILE A 87 -12.73 0.51 17.54
N CYS A 88 -12.70 0.38 16.21
CA CYS A 88 -13.08 1.43 15.27
C CYS A 88 -14.31 1.00 14.46
N LYS A 89 -15.45 1.66 14.68
CA LYS A 89 -16.66 1.47 13.88
C LYS A 89 -16.84 2.62 12.91
N LEU A 90 -17.03 2.30 11.63
CA LEU A 90 -17.39 3.23 10.56
C LEU A 90 -18.90 3.12 10.34
N SER A 91 -19.60 4.25 10.37
CA SER A 91 -21.05 4.31 10.15
C SER A 91 -21.38 5.36 9.11
N TYR A 92 -22.07 4.94 8.05
CA TYR A 92 -22.60 5.81 7.00
C TYR A 92 -24.07 5.45 6.72
N SER A 93 -24.93 6.47 6.66
CA SER A 93 -26.37 6.29 6.50
C SER A 93 -26.89 7.11 5.32
N ASP A 94 -27.93 6.62 4.66
CA ASP A 94 -28.56 7.32 3.53
C ASP A 94 -29.35 8.57 3.98
N ASP A 95 -29.60 8.70 5.29
CA ASP A 95 -30.25 9.84 5.93
C ASP A 95 -29.27 11.01 6.17
N ASP A 96 -27.98 10.72 6.37
CA ASP A 96 -26.90 11.71 6.54
C ASP A 96 -25.79 11.46 5.51
N ARG A 97 -26.09 11.76 4.24
CA ARG A 97 -25.20 11.46 3.11
C ARG A 97 -23.94 12.33 3.05
N ASP A 98 -23.91 13.44 3.78
CA ASP A 98 -22.80 14.38 3.74
C ASP A 98 -21.70 14.02 4.74
N ASN A 99 -21.92 13.04 5.62
CA ASN A 99 -21.00 12.73 6.70
C ASN A 99 -20.79 11.22 6.89
N ILE A 100 -19.59 10.87 7.35
CA ILE A 100 -19.30 9.56 7.94
C ILE A 100 -18.96 9.75 9.41
N THR A 101 -19.37 8.82 10.25
CA THR A 101 -19.03 8.83 11.68
C THR A 101 -18.09 7.68 12.01
N PHE A 102 -16.95 8.02 12.62
CA PHE A 102 -16.00 7.09 13.23
C PHE A 102 -16.28 7.02 14.73
N THR A 103 -16.69 5.86 15.21
CA THR A 103 -16.91 5.60 16.64
C THR A 103 -15.73 4.79 17.18
N PHE A 104 -15.00 5.34 18.13
CA PHE A 104 -13.88 4.68 18.80
C PHE A 104 -14.29 4.21 20.19
N ARG A 105 -14.12 2.91 20.47
CA ARG A 105 -14.47 2.31 21.75
C ARG A 105 -13.24 1.70 22.44
N ASP A 106 -12.96 2.16 23.65
CA ASP A 106 -11.95 1.55 24.54
C ASP A 106 -12.67 0.54 25.45
N ALA A 107 -12.50 -0.75 25.17
CA ALA A 107 -13.13 -1.82 25.93
C ALA A 107 -12.70 -1.88 27.41
N LYS A 108 -11.51 -1.33 27.76
CA LYS A 108 -10.98 -1.38 29.12
C LYS A 108 -11.49 -0.25 29.99
N LYS A 109 -11.79 0.90 29.39
CA LYS A 109 -12.19 2.14 30.10
C LYS A 109 -13.64 2.54 29.87
N GLU A 110 -14.40 1.73 29.11
CA GLU A 110 -15.78 2.03 28.68
C GLU A 110 -15.91 3.42 28.03
N ARG A 111 -14.84 3.92 27.41
CA ARG A 111 -14.84 5.21 26.72
C ARG A 111 -15.33 5.00 25.30
N THR A 112 -16.35 5.76 24.90
CA THR A 112 -16.77 5.86 23.50
C THR A 112 -16.59 7.29 23.02
N GLN A 113 -16.05 7.47 21.82
CA GLN A 113 -15.88 8.77 21.19
C GLN A 113 -16.31 8.72 19.73
N ASP A 114 -17.26 9.58 19.38
CA ASP A 114 -17.75 9.73 18.01
C ASP A 114 -17.06 10.91 17.33
N VAL A 115 -16.55 10.69 16.13
CA VAL A 115 -15.92 11.70 15.29
C VAL A 115 -16.58 11.70 13.92
N THR A 116 -17.34 12.75 13.65
CA THR A 116 -18.03 12.94 12.37
C THR A 116 -17.14 13.72 11.41
N VAL A 117 -16.95 13.19 10.20
CA VAL A 117 -16.15 13.78 9.12
C VAL A 117 -17.04 14.02 7.91
N ARG A 118 -16.96 15.23 7.36
CA ARG A 118 -17.71 15.59 6.15
C ARG A 118 -17.09 14.93 4.91
N LEU A 119 -17.94 14.39 4.06
CA LEU A 119 -17.56 13.78 2.80
C LEU A 119 -17.23 14.84 1.74
N VAL A 120 -16.41 14.41 0.77
CA VAL A 120 -16.07 15.16 -0.43
C VAL A 120 -16.75 14.51 -1.60
N ASP A 121 -17.34 15.33 -2.47
CA ASP A 121 -17.88 14.85 -3.74
C ASP A 121 -16.71 14.57 -4.70
N LEU A 122 -16.56 13.31 -5.09
CA LEU A 122 -15.48 12.85 -5.95
C LEU A 122 -16.09 12.12 -7.15
N ASP A 123 -15.56 12.42 -8.34
CA ASP A 123 -15.87 11.63 -9.53
C ASP A 123 -15.26 10.24 -9.39
N ASN A 124 -16.12 9.22 -9.48
CA ASN A 124 -15.69 7.84 -9.30
C ASN A 124 -15.16 7.27 -10.62
N GLU A 125 -13.86 7.46 -10.86
CA GLU A 125 -13.16 6.89 -12.02
C GLU A 125 -12.45 5.60 -11.64
N HIS A 126 -13.12 4.45 -11.84
CA HIS A 126 -12.47 3.15 -11.72
C HIS A 126 -11.54 2.90 -12.90
N LEU A 127 -10.24 2.80 -12.61
CA LEU A 127 -9.24 2.37 -13.57
C LEU A 127 -9.19 0.84 -13.57
N GLY A 128 -9.45 0.25 -14.73
CA GLY A 128 -9.21 -1.17 -14.94
C GLY A 128 -7.72 -1.47 -14.82
N ILE A 129 -7.31 -2.16 -13.75
CA ILE A 129 -5.95 -2.69 -13.63
C ILE A 129 -5.92 -3.97 -14.49
N PRO A 130 -5.16 -4.00 -15.60
CA PRO A 130 -5.08 -5.20 -16.43
C PRO A 130 -4.30 -6.29 -15.70
N ASP A 131 -4.74 -7.54 -15.83
CA ASP A 131 -3.96 -8.70 -15.43
C ASP A 131 -2.72 -8.79 -16.33
N GLN A 132 -1.55 -8.51 -15.76
CA GLN A 132 -0.28 -8.51 -16.49
C GLN A 132 0.66 -9.55 -15.94
N ASP A 133 1.29 -10.32 -16.84
CA ASP A 133 2.32 -11.27 -16.48
C ASP A 133 3.62 -10.53 -16.13
N TYR A 134 4.02 -10.63 -14.86
CA TYR A 134 5.26 -10.03 -14.37
C TYR A 134 6.42 -11.01 -14.53
N THR A 135 7.54 -10.53 -15.10
CA THR A 135 8.72 -11.37 -15.36
C THR A 135 9.59 -11.59 -14.13
N ALA A 136 9.44 -10.74 -13.11
CA ALA A 136 10.11 -10.89 -11.83
C ALA A 136 9.15 -10.60 -10.67
N CYS A 137 9.18 -11.46 -9.65
CA CYS A 137 8.47 -11.32 -8.39
C CYS A 137 9.47 -11.50 -7.25
N ILE A 138 9.62 -10.48 -6.41
CA ILE A 138 10.52 -10.48 -5.26
C ILE A 138 9.69 -10.30 -4.00
N ASP A 139 9.70 -11.30 -3.11
CA ASP A 139 9.14 -11.17 -1.78
C ASP A 139 10.29 -10.99 -0.80
N MET A 140 10.27 -9.91 -0.03
CA MET A 140 11.35 -9.60 0.92
C MET A 140 10.81 -8.91 2.18
N PRO A 141 11.60 -8.85 3.27
CA PRO A 141 11.20 -8.11 4.47
C PRO A 141 10.95 -6.63 4.17
N SER A 142 9.80 -6.11 4.60
CA SER A 142 9.39 -4.73 4.34
C SER A 142 10.32 -3.69 4.98
N ASN A 143 10.97 -4.07 6.09
CA ASN A 143 11.98 -3.25 6.77
C ASN A 143 13.29 -3.12 5.95
N GLU A 144 13.74 -4.21 5.31
CA GLU A 144 14.93 -4.21 4.47
C GLU A 144 14.71 -3.37 3.21
N PHE A 145 13.53 -3.47 2.60
CA PHE A 145 13.13 -2.62 1.48
C PHE A 145 13.08 -1.14 1.89
N MET A 146 12.44 -0.81 3.02
CA MET A 146 12.41 0.57 3.56
C MET A 146 13.81 1.12 3.77
N LYS A 147 14.70 0.34 4.41
CA LYS A 147 16.07 0.74 4.66
C LYS A 147 16.82 1.00 3.35
N SER A 148 16.69 0.10 2.38
CA SER A 148 17.31 0.24 1.06
C SER A 148 16.87 1.53 0.35
N CYS A 149 15.57 1.81 0.28
CA CYS A 149 15.07 3.03 -0.35
C CYS A 149 15.56 4.30 0.36
N ARG A 150 15.60 4.31 1.70
CA ARG A 150 16.08 5.45 2.48
C ARG A 150 17.58 5.69 2.27
N ASP A 151 18.38 4.63 2.29
CA ASP A 151 19.84 4.72 2.14
C ASP A 151 20.21 5.18 0.71
N LEU A 152 19.52 4.66 -0.31
CA LEU A 152 19.72 5.03 -1.72
C LEU A 152 19.28 6.47 -2.05
N ALA A 153 18.27 6.99 -1.36
CA ALA A 153 17.79 8.36 -1.52
C ALA A 153 18.83 9.43 -1.15
N MET A 154 19.86 9.07 -0.39
CA MET A 154 20.94 9.99 -0.05
C MET A 154 21.87 10.28 -1.24
N PHE A 155 21.85 9.43 -2.28
CA PHE A 155 22.80 9.49 -3.39
C PHE A 155 22.16 9.95 -4.70
N SER A 156 20.90 9.59 -4.96
CA SER A 156 20.22 9.91 -6.23
C SER A 156 18.71 10.01 -6.06
N ASP A 157 18.07 10.81 -6.92
CA ASP A 157 16.61 10.88 -7.07
C ASP A 157 16.04 9.71 -7.90
N THR A 158 16.90 8.85 -8.43
CA THR A 158 16.57 7.67 -9.23
C THR A 158 17.13 6.42 -8.59
N ILE A 159 16.30 5.39 -8.49
CA ILE A 159 16.69 4.04 -8.08
C ILE A 159 16.59 3.09 -9.27
N SER A 160 17.66 2.36 -9.53
CA SER A 160 17.68 1.26 -10.49
C SER A 160 17.42 -0.03 -9.74
N ILE A 161 16.38 -0.77 -10.14
CA ILE A 161 16.07 -2.09 -9.59
C ILE A 161 16.34 -3.12 -10.67
N ALA A 162 17.31 -3.99 -10.42
CA ALA A 162 17.70 -5.08 -11.30
C ALA A 162 17.41 -6.43 -10.64
N ALA A 163 16.62 -7.29 -11.29
CA ALA A 163 16.35 -8.64 -10.83
C ALA A 163 16.91 -9.65 -11.82
N ASP A 164 17.76 -10.54 -11.31
CA ASP A 164 18.42 -11.62 -12.02
C ASP A 164 18.14 -12.96 -11.32
N LYS A 165 18.58 -14.07 -11.92
CA LYS A 165 18.37 -15.42 -11.36
C LYS A 165 18.96 -15.52 -9.94
N GLY A 166 18.08 -15.48 -8.94
CA GLY A 166 18.43 -15.67 -7.52
C GLY A 166 18.97 -14.42 -6.82
N SER A 167 18.95 -13.24 -7.45
CA SER A 167 19.39 -12.00 -6.80
C SER A 167 18.61 -10.78 -7.27
N VAL A 168 18.36 -9.84 -6.38
CA VAL A 168 17.85 -8.51 -6.68
C VAL A 168 18.86 -7.46 -6.21
N THR A 169 19.12 -6.48 -7.06
CA THR A 169 20.06 -5.39 -6.80
C THR A 169 19.35 -4.06 -6.91
N PHE A 170 19.46 -3.26 -5.87
CA PHE A 170 19.00 -1.87 -5.85
C PHE A 170 20.22 -0.97 -5.91
N SER A 171 20.26 -0.04 -6.86
CA SER A 171 21.38 0.90 -7.01
C SER A 171 20.92 2.32 -7.25
N ALA A 172 21.75 3.25 -6.77
CA ALA A 172 21.58 4.69 -6.95
C ALA A 172 22.93 5.28 -7.31
N THR A 173 22.97 6.03 -8.41
CA THR A 173 24.15 6.73 -8.92
C THR A 173 23.86 8.21 -8.95
N GLY A 174 24.73 8.99 -8.30
CA GLY A 174 24.65 10.45 -8.29
C GLY A 174 26.02 11.09 -8.17
N GLU A 175 26.04 12.42 -8.07
CA GLU A 175 27.28 13.21 -8.13
C GLU A 175 28.21 12.94 -6.93
N THR A 176 27.62 12.81 -5.74
CA THR A 176 28.37 12.61 -4.48
C THR A 176 28.89 11.17 -4.32
N GLY A 177 28.38 10.22 -5.11
CA GLY A 177 28.79 8.82 -5.05
C GLY A 177 27.71 7.85 -5.53
N ASN A 178 28.04 6.56 -5.40
CA ASN A 178 27.18 5.45 -5.79
C ASN A 178 26.89 4.58 -4.58
N SER A 179 25.67 4.08 -4.49
CA SER A 179 25.27 3.07 -3.51
C SER A 179 24.62 1.90 -4.22
N THR A 180 24.94 0.69 -3.78
CA THR A 180 24.42 -0.54 -4.36
C THR A 180 24.24 -1.55 -3.24
N VAL A 181 23.04 -2.13 -3.16
CA VAL A 181 22.70 -3.21 -2.24
C VAL A 181 22.17 -4.38 -3.05
N THR A 182 22.68 -5.57 -2.77
CA THR A 182 22.29 -6.81 -3.45
C THR A 182 21.78 -7.79 -2.40
N TYR A 183 20.58 -8.30 -2.64
CA TYR A 183 19.97 -9.37 -1.85
C TYR A 183 19.94 -10.63 -2.70
N ASN A 184 20.37 -11.74 -2.09
CA ASN A 184 20.27 -13.06 -2.70
C ASN A 184 19.03 -13.77 -2.18
N SER A 185 18.44 -14.64 -3.01
CA SER A 185 17.32 -15.47 -2.58
C SER A 185 17.76 -16.38 -1.43
N SER A 186 16.97 -16.41 -0.35
CA SER A 186 17.18 -17.31 0.77
C SER A 186 17.11 -18.76 0.30
N THR A 187 17.93 -19.60 0.93
CA THR A 187 17.98 -21.03 0.63
C THR A 187 17.07 -21.81 1.59
N PRO A 188 16.58 -23.01 1.21
CA PRO A 188 15.77 -23.84 2.10
C PRO A 188 16.47 -24.25 3.40
N SER A 189 17.80 -24.19 3.44
CA SER A 189 18.66 -24.52 4.58
C SER A 189 18.83 -23.37 5.58
N ASP A 190 18.31 -22.18 5.30
CA ASP A 190 18.40 -21.06 6.23
C ASP A 190 17.38 -21.24 7.36
N ASP A 191 17.88 -21.41 8.59
CA ASP A 191 17.15 -21.45 9.87
C ASP A 191 16.54 -20.07 10.24
N GLU A 192 16.28 -19.23 9.24
CA GLU A 192 15.66 -17.92 9.42
C GLU A 192 14.14 -18.06 9.51
N GLU A 193 13.53 -17.22 10.35
CA GLU A 193 12.07 -17.07 10.38
C GLU A 193 11.54 -16.79 8.96
N GLU A 194 10.39 -17.37 8.61
CA GLU A 194 9.81 -17.23 7.28
C GLU A 194 9.52 -15.77 6.90
N SER A 195 9.33 -14.90 7.89
CA SER A 195 9.19 -13.45 7.79
C SER A 195 10.45 -12.74 7.25
N ASN A 196 11.64 -13.32 7.48
CA ASN A 196 12.93 -12.75 7.08
C ASN A 196 13.43 -13.28 5.71
N LYS A 197 12.82 -14.36 5.20
CA LYS A 197 13.24 -14.97 3.93
C LYS A 197 12.97 -14.07 2.74
N ILE A 198 13.94 -14.02 1.84
CA ILE A 198 13.85 -13.34 0.55
C ILE A 198 13.61 -14.38 -0.54
N VAL A 199 12.49 -14.30 -1.23
CA VAL A 199 12.12 -15.22 -2.33
C VAL A 199 12.16 -14.44 -3.64
N ILE A 200 12.99 -14.90 -4.57
CA ILE A 200 13.19 -14.20 -5.85
C ILE A 200 12.84 -15.16 -6.99
N LYS A 201 11.76 -14.86 -7.71
CA LYS A 201 11.33 -15.59 -8.90
C LYS A 201 11.53 -14.72 -10.13
N VAL A 202 12.44 -15.12 -11.02
CA VAL A 202 12.76 -14.38 -12.25
C VAL A 202 12.65 -15.32 -13.46
N GLU A 203 11.71 -15.02 -14.35
CA GLU A 203 11.61 -15.68 -15.66
C GLU A 203 12.57 -15.06 -16.67
N LYS A 204 12.64 -13.72 -16.69
CA LYS A 204 13.53 -12.93 -17.55
C LYS A 204 14.18 -11.81 -16.73
N PRO A 205 15.49 -11.58 -16.90
CA PRO A 205 16.17 -10.44 -16.30
C PRO A 205 15.46 -9.13 -16.61
N VAL A 206 15.29 -8.30 -15.58
CA VAL A 206 14.62 -7.01 -15.67
C VAL A 206 15.46 -5.97 -14.95
N LYS A 207 15.64 -4.81 -15.57
CA LYS A 207 16.34 -3.67 -14.96
C LYS A 207 15.61 -2.40 -15.33
N ILE A 208 15.05 -1.73 -14.33
CA ILE A 208 14.18 -0.56 -14.55
C ILE A 208 14.52 0.53 -13.54
N ASN A 209 14.45 1.78 -13.99
CA ASN A 209 14.69 2.95 -13.18
C ASN A 209 13.36 3.54 -12.69
N PHE A 210 13.30 3.94 -11.42
CA PHE A 210 12.13 4.54 -10.79
C PHE A 210 12.52 5.78 -10.00
N SER A 211 11.53 6.60 -9.67
CA SER A 211 11.70 7.72 -8.76
C SER A 211 11.79 7.25 -7.31
N ILE A 212 12.93 7.50 -6.65
CA ILE A 212 13.14 7.13 -5.24
C ILE A 212 12.14 7.84 -4.32
N LYS A 213 11.66 9.04 -4.71
CA LYS A 213 10.71 9.83 -3.93
C LYS A 213 9.40 9.05 -3.74
N TYR A 214 8.90 8.41 -4.79
CA TYR A 214 7.69 7.58 -4.69
C TYR A 214 7.95 6.30 -3.91
N MET A 215 9.10 5.65 -4.13
CA MET A 215 9.48 4.45 -3.36
C MET A 215 9.52 4.73 -1.85
N ASN A 216 10.10 5.85 -1.43
CA ASN A 216 10.09 6.27 -0.02
C ASN A 216 8.70 6.63 0.52
N SER A 217 7.78 7.06 -0.35
CA SER A 217 6.39 7.25 0.06
C SER A 217 5.69 5.90 0.26
N PHE A 218 5.92 4.92 -0.61
CA PHE A 218 5.35 3.57 -0.50
C PHE A 218 5.86 2.83 0.74
N THR A 219 7.12 3.03 1.15
CA THR A 219 7.67 2.39 2.36
C THR A 219 7.00 2.83 3.66
N LYS A 220 6.18 3.88 3.65
CA LYS A 220 5.32 4.23 4.80
C LYS A 220 4.28 3.14 5.12
N ALA A 221 4.02 2.22 4.20
CA ALA A 221 3.18 1.04 4.40
C ALA A 221 3.87 -0.10 5.17
N THR A 222 5.19 -0.07 5.39
CA THR A 222 5.93 -1.11 6.12
C THR A 222 5.32 -1.51 7.48
N PRO A 223 4.68 -0.63 8.28
CA PRO A 223 4.00 -1.06 9.51
C PRO A 223 2.77 -1.95 9.32
N LEU A 224 2.25 -2.12 8.09
CA LEU A 224 1.09 -2.96 7.78
C LEU A 224 1.44 -4.45 7.74
N GLY A 225 2.62 -4.79 7.24
CA GLY A 225 3.03 -6.18 7.02
C GLY A 225 4.55 -6.34 7.10
N SER A 226 4.99 -7.52 7.54
CA SER A 226 6.42 -7.85 7.67
C SER A 226 7.11 -8.09 6.32
N LYS A 227 6.33 -8.37 5.27
CA LYS A 227 6.79 -8.61 3.91
C LYS A 227 6.27 -7.55 2.93
N VAL A 228 7.03 -7.36 1.86
CA VAL A 228 6.63 -6.59 0.68
C VAL A 228 6.88 -7.45 -0.55
N SER A 229 5.95 -7.44 -1.50
CA SER A 229 6.07 -8.09 -2.79
C SER A 229 6.31 -7.04 -3.88
N ILE A 230 7.36 -7.22 -4.67
CA ILE A 230 7.77 -6.33 -5.75
C ILE A 230 7.61 -7.09 -7.06
N LYS A 231 6.66 -6.67 -7.90
CA LYS A 231 6.38 -7.30 -9.20
C LYS A 231 6.79 -6.37 -10.33
N MET A 232 7.66 -6.87 -11.21
CA MET A 232 8.31 -6.06 -12.25
C MET A 232 8.27 -6.72 -13.62
N CYS A 233 8.07 -5.91 -14.65
CA CYS A 233 8.15 -6.27 -16.05
C CYS A 233 8.63 -5.05 -16.86
N ASN A 234 9.43 -5.26 -17.91
CA ASN A 234 9.90 -4.15 -18.74
C ASN A 234 8.73 -3.37 -19.35
N ASN A 235 8.83 -2.04 -19.38
CA ASN A 235 7.83 -1.12 -19.97
C ASN A 235 6.43 -1.16 -19.31
N VAL A 236 6.34 -1.66 -18.08
CA VAL A 236 5.09 -1.72 -17.30
C VAL A 236 5.35 -1.08 -15.91
N PRO A 237 4.35 -0.46 -15.28
CA PRO A 237 4.48 -0.01 -13.90
C PRO A 237 4.90 -1.14 -12.95
N VAL A 238 5.81 -0.84 -12.03
CA VAL A 238 6.14 -1.77 -10.92
C VAL A 238 4.97 -1.80 -9.95
N ILE A 239 4.66 -2.99 -9.42
CA ILE A 239 3.78 -3.13 -8.26
C ILE A 239 4.61 -3.32 -7.01
N ILE A 240 4.37 -2.49 -6.00
CA ILE A 240 4.84 -2.68 -4.63
C ILE A 240 3.62 -3.00 -3.77
N GLU A 241 3.50 -4.25 -3.33
CA GLU A 241 2.34 -4.77 -2.62
C GLU A 241 2.70 -5.11 -1.18
N TYR A 242 1.94 -4.54 -0.24
CA TYR A 242 2.00 -4.85 1.19
C TYR A 242 0.77 -5.67 1.55
N PRO A 243 0.87 -7.00 1.62
CA PRO A 243 -0.21 -7.82 2.14
C PRO A 243 -0.36 -7.58 3.65
N PHE A 244 -1.60 -7.65 4.13
CA PHE A 244 -1.90 -7.55 5.55
C PHE A 244 -3.18 -8.27 5.92
N GLY A 245 -3.32 -8.57 7.21
CA GLY A 245 -4.53 -9.15 7.77
C GLY A 245 -4.78 -10.61 7.35
N GLY A 246 -3.75 -11.31 6.91
CA GLY A 246 -3.70 -12.76 6.95
C GLY A 246 -3.21 -13.28 8.30
N ASP A 247 -3.62 -14.51 8.58
CA ASP A 247 -3.34 -15.31 9.76
C ASP A 247 -2.78 -16.66 9.28
N ASP A 248 -2.19 -17.46 10.17
CA ASP A 248 -1.69 -18.81 9.80
C ASP A 248 -2.78 -19.71 9.15
N GLU A 249 -4.07 -19.43 9.40
CA GLU A 249 -5.21 -20.17 8.85
C GLU A 249 -5.85 -19.52 7.61
N ASN A 250 -5.63 -18.22 7.37
CA ASN A 250 -6.22 -17.48 6.26
C ASN A 250 -5.14 -16.67 5.53
N PRO A 251 -4.78 -17.02 4.28
CA PRO A 251 -3.79 -16.26 3.53
C PRO A 251 -4.24 -14.81 3.37
N ASP A 252 -3.29 -13.87 3.35
CA ASP A 252 -3.55 -12.42 3.27
C ASP A 252 -4.59 -12.09 2.18
N THR A 253 -5.84 -11.84 2.59
CA THR A 253 -6.96 -11.52 1.68
C THR A 253 -6.99 -10.04 1.30
N SER A 254 -6.21 -9.24 2.03
CA SER A 254 -6.18 -7.78 1.96
C SER A 254 -4.77 -7.30 1.62
N SER A 255 -4.69 -6.23 0.84
CA SER A 255 -3.42 -5.69 0.38
C SER A 255 -3.50 -4.19 0.13
N LEU A 256 -2.36 -3.53 0.31
CA LEU A 256 -2.13 -2.17 -0.15
C LEU A 256 -1.07 -2.21 -1.25
N SER A 257 -1.49 -1.97 -2.48
CA SER A 257 -0.67 -2.08 -3.67
C SER A 257 -0.44 -0.70 -4.28
N PHE A 258 0.82 -0.41 -4.57
CA PHE A 258 1.27 0.81 -5.22
C PHE A 258 1.79 0.49 -6.62
N PHE A 259 1.30 1.21 -7.61
CA PHE A 259 1.74 1.11 -8.99
C PHE A 259 2.56 2.35 -9.31
N LEU A 260 3.73 2.17 -9.92
CA LEU A 260 4.60 3.30 -10.29
C LEU A 260 5.14 3.13 -11.70
N ALA A 261 4.88 4.12 -12.55
CA ALA A 261 5.44 4.13 -13.88
C ALA A 261 6.97 4.26 -13.84
N PRO A 262 7.69 3.55 -14.74
CA PRO A 262 9.14 3.66 -14.83
C PRO A 262 9.57 5.05 -15.28
N LYS A 263 10.75 5.50 -14.84
CA LYS A 263 11.43 6.62 -15.48
C LYS A 263 11.97 6.13 -16.81
N ILE A 264 11.54 6.76 -17.89
CA ILE A 264 12.12 6.56 -19.22
C ILE A 264 13.40 7.39 -19.24
N ASP A 265 14.55 6.75 -19.47
CA ASP A 265 15.77 7.48 -19.79
C ASP A 265 15.63 8.01 -21.23
N ASP A 266 15.75 9.33 -21.41
CA ASP A 266 15.68 10.00 -22.72
C ASP A 266 16.73 9.49 -23.74
N ASP A 267 17.69 8.66 -23.30
CA ASP A 267 18.77 8.09 -24.11
C ASP A 267 18.42 6.75 -24.78
N VAL A 268 17.26 6.15 -24.50
CA VAL A 268 16.78 5.01 -25.31
C VAL A 268 16.13 5.57 -26.57
N LYS A 269 16.97 5.83 -27.58
CA LYS A 269 16.49 5.99 -28.97
C LYS A 269 15.56 4.81 -29.27
N MET A 270 14.28 5.12 -29.49
CA MET A 270 13.35 4.18 -30.10
C MET A 270 13.97 3.75 -31.44
N GLU A 271 14.50 2.53 -31.50
CA GLU A 271 14.74 1.89 -32.78
C GLU A 271 13.36 1.61 -33.39
N ALA A 272 13.12 2.26 -34.51
CA ALA A 272 11.89 2.20 -35.30
C ALA A 272 11.68 0.83 -35.96
#